data_AF-Q4SZ98-F1
#
_entry.id   AF-Q4SZ98-F1
#
_cell.length_a   1.000
_cell.length_b   1.000
_cell.length_c   1.000
_cell.angle_alpha   90.00
_cell.angle_beta   90.00
_cell.angle_gamma   90.00
#
_symmetry.space_group_name_H-M   'P 1'
#
loop_
_entity.id
_entity.type
_entity.pdbx_description
1 polymer ?
#
loop_
_entity_poly.entity_id
_entity_poly.type
_entity_poly.pdbx_seq_one_letter_code
_entity_poly.pdbx_strand_id
1 'polypeptide(L)'
;QVSTLLHRVQESEALLSSLQQAFSEAQRSTQEHLMVLVKSREQVADELSRLQRDNESLQGKHRLHVELQQQEAFQMPDTVQELQELVGQLREDLVASRTSSDHMEEKLKAEILFLKEQIQAEQCLKENLEDTLQLEIEGYKEEMASFSSLKTQLEHIRVEKEQLQISLSETTAALDKLQSIKTSVEQQLKDLSEAKTALETQVLDEKDKAQRLQTELDVSEQVQKDFVKLSQTLQVQLERIRQAESLERIRIILNDTKLTDINQLPET
;
A
#
# COMPACT_ATOMS: atom_id res chain seq x y z
N GLN A 1 -40.82 45.55 1.57
CA GLN A 1 -39.81 46.55 1.15
C GLN A 1 -38.41 45.94 1.07
N VAL A 2 -37.90 45.26 2.11
CA VAL A 2 -36.55 44.64 2.09
C VAL A 2 -36.42 43.51 1.04
N SER A 3 -37.41 42.62 0.92
CA SER A 3 -37.38 41.52 -0.07
C SER A 3 -37.33 42.01 -1.53
N THR A 4 -38.03 43.11 -1.84
CA THR A 4 -38.01 43.73 -3.19
C THR A 4 -36.65 44.35 -3.53
N LEU A 5 -35.98 44.93 -2.52
CA LEU A 5 -34.62 45.45 -2.67
C LEU A 5 -33.60 44.31 -2.87
N LEU A 6 -33.72 43.21 -2.12
CA LEU A 6 -32.88 42.03 -2.30
C LEU A 6 -33.04 41.42 -3.71
N HIS A 7 -34.27 41.33 -4.22
CA HIS A 7 -34.53 40.87 -5.58
C HIS A 7 -33.86 41.77 -6.64
N ARG A 8 -33.99 43.11 -6.50
CA ARG A 8 -33.31 44.05 -7.41
C ARG A 8 -31.79 43.98 -7.35
N VAL A 9 -31.23 43.71 -6.16
CA VAL A 9 -29.77 43.50 -6.00
C VAL A 9 -29.35 42.23 -6.73
N GLN A 10 -30.08 41.12 -6.55
CA GLN A 10 -29.81 39.85 -7.26
C GLN A 10 -29.94 39.99 -8.78
N GLU A 11 -30.97 40.68 -9.27
CA GLU A 11 -31.13 40.98 -10.70
C GLU A 11 -29.97 41.83 -11.24
N SER A 12 -29.54 42.83 -10.48
CA SER A 12 -28.42 43.69 -10.85
C SER A 12 -27.08 42.93 -10.86
N GLU A 13 -26.86 42.03 -9.90
CA GLU A 13 -25.67 41.17 -9.84
C GLU A 13 -25.64 40.18 -11.01
N ALA A 14 -26.79 39.58 -11.36
CA ALA A 14 -26.93 38.70 -12.51
C ALA A 14 -26.66 39.45 -13.84
N LEU A 15 -27.21 40.65 -13.98
CA LEU A 15 -26.96 41.50 -15.15
C LEU A 15 -25.49 41.90 -15.27
N LEU A 16 -24.86 42.24 -14.14
CA LEU A 16 -23.44 42.62 -14.10
C LEU A 16 -22.53 41.43 -14.46
N SER A 17 -22.86 40.23 -13.99
CA SER A 17 -22.17 38.98 -14.37
C SER A 17 -22.33 38.68 -15.86
N SER A 18 -23.54 38.82 -16.41
CA SER A 18 -23.80 38.65 -17.85
C SER A 18 -23.03 39.68 -18.69
N LEU A 19 -23.00 40.95 -18.27
CA LEU A 19 -22.26 42.00 -18.96
C LEU A 19 -20.75 41.75 -18.91
N GLN A 20 -20.21 41.28 -17.78
CA GLN A 20 -18.80 40.90 -17.65
C GLN A 20 -18.44 39.72 -18.57
N GLN A 21 -19.31 38.72 -18.67
CA GLN A 21 -19.12 37.60 -19.59
C GLN A 21 -19.14 38.08 -21.05
N ALA A 22 -20.16 38.84 -21.45
CA ALA A 22 -20.27 39.38 -22.81
C ALA A 22 -19.09 40.28 -23.18
N PHE A 23 -18.61 41.11 -22.25
CA PHE A 23 -17.41 41.92 -22.45
C PHE A 23 -16.16 41.05 -22.63
N SER A 24 -15.99 40.00 -21.82
CA SER A 24 -14.85 39.09 -21.92
C SER A 24 -14.86 38.33 -23.25
N GLU A 25 -16.04 37.91 -23.70
CA GLU A 25 -16.23 37.24 -25.00
C GLU A 25 -15.94 38.21 -26.16
N ALA A 26 -16.45 39.44 -26.11
CA ALA A 26 -16.18 40.46 -27.11
C ALA A 26 -14.70 40.86 -27.15
N GLN A 27 -14.04 40.95 -25.99
CA GLN A 27 -12.61 41.19 -25.88
C GLN A 27 -11.81 40.07 -26.54
N ARG A 28 -12.14 38.80 -26.25
CA ARG A 28 -11.49 37.64 -26.86
C ARG A 28 -11.67 37.62 -28.37
N SER A 29 -12.90 37.81 -28.85
CA SER A 29 -13.21 37.87 -30.29
C SER A 29 -12.45 39.01 -30.98
N THR A 30 -12.40 40.20 -30.39
CA THR A 30 -11.63 41.32 -30.94
C THR A 30 -10.14 41.01 -31.00
N GLN A 31 -9.60 40.35 -29.97
CA GLN A 31 -8.19 39.95 -29.93
C GLN A 31 -7.84 38.90 -30.98
N GLU A 32 -8.74 37.94 -31.23
CA GLU A 32 -8.61 36.97 -32.33
C GLU A 32 -8.63 37.66 -33.69
N HIS A 33 -9.56 38.59 -33.92
CA HIS A 33 -9.61 39.36 -35.16
C HIS A 33 -8.37 40.22 -35.38
N LEU A 34 -7.85 40.87 -34.32
CA LEU A 34 -6.60 41.61 -34.37
C LEU A 34 -5.42 40.71 -34.72
N MET A 35 -5.35 39.49 -34.17
CA MET A 35 -4.30 38.53 -34.48
C MET A 35 -4.32 38.12 -35.96
N VAL A 36 -5.51 37.83 -36.50
CA VAL A 36 -5.67 37.51 -37.93
C VAL A 36 -5.27 38.69 -38.80
N LEU A 37 -5.67 39.91 -38.43
CA LEU A 37 -5.34 41.11 -39.19
C LEU A 37 -3.83 41.41 -39.18
N VAL A 38 -3.16 41.22 -38.05
CA VAL A 38 -1.70 41.36 -37.94
C VAL A 38 -1.00 40.34 -38.84
N LYS A 39 -1.41 39.07 -38.79
CA LYS A 39 -0.86 38.01 -39.65
C LYS A 39 -1.07 38.32 -41.14
N SER A 40 -2.26 38.78 -41.52
CA SER A 40 -2.55 39.20 -42.90
C SER A 40 -1.69 40.39 -43.33
N ARG A 41 -1.52 41.39 -42.45
CA ARG A 41 -0.64 42.54 -42.71
C ARG A 41 0.82 42.11 -42.91
N GLU A 42 1.31 41.19 -42.10
CA GLU A 42 2.67 40.62 -42.23
C GLU A 42 2.84 39.91 -43.56
N GLN A 43 1.89 39.04 -43.93
CA GLN A 43 1.91 38.36 -45.24
C GLN A 43 1.94 39.34 -46.42
N VAL A 44 1.12 40.40 -46.37
CA VAL A 44 1.12 41.45 -47.39
C VAL A 44 2.44 42.23 -47.41
N ALA A 45 3.02 42.52 -46.25
CA ALA A 45 4.31 43.20 -46.17
C ALA A 45 5.46 42.35 -46.74
N ASP A 46 5.45 41.04 -46.49
CA ASP A 46 6.41 40.10 -47.06
C ASP A 46 6.27 40.00 -48.58
N GLU A 47 5.03 39.94 -49.09
CA GLU A 47 4.76 39.89 -50.52
C GLU A 47 5.13 41.20 -51.22
N LEU A 48 4.85 42.36 -50.61
CA LEU A 48 5.32 43.66 -51.09
C LEU A 48 6.85 43.70 -51.14
N SER A 49 7.52 43.20 -50.10
CA SER A 49 8.99 43.14 -50.05
C SER A 49 9.58 42.17 -51.09
N ARG A 50 8.87 41.09 -51.42
CA ARG A 50 9.23 40.18 -52.52
C ARG A 50 9.09 40.89 -53.87
N LEU A 51 7.92 41.46 -54.14
CA LEU A 51 7.64 42.17 -55.39
C LEU A 51 8.57 43.36 -55.62
N GLN A 52 8.93 44.07 -54.55
CA GLN A 52 9.87 45.18 -54.65
C GLN A 52 11.27 44.71 -55.06
N ARG A 53 11.78 43.61 -54.48
CA ARG A 53 13.03 42.98 -54.91
C ARG A 53 12.97 42.49 -56.35
N ASP A 54 11.86 41.88 -56.76
CA ASP A 54 11.67 41.41 -58.14
C ASP A 54 11.68 42.58 -59.13
N ASN A 55 11.02 43.69 -58.77
CA ASN A 55 10.99 44.90 -59.60
C ASN A 55 12.37 45.57 -59.70
N GLU A 56 13.10 45.69 -58.59
CA GLU A 56 14.49 46.17 -58.58
C GLU A 56 15.39 45.29 -59.47
N SER A 57 15.23 43.97 -59.42
CA SER A 57 15.96 43.02 -60.27
C SER A 57 15.62 43.21 -61.76
N LEU A 58 14.33 43.30 -62.09
CA LEU A 58 13.87 43.51 -63.47
C LEU A 58 14.34 44.86 -64.03
N GLN A 59 14.25 45.93 -63.24
CA GLN A 59 14.78 47.23 -63.62
C GLN A 59 16.30 47.18 -63.81
N GLY A 60 17.02 46.47 -62.95
CA GLY A 60 18.46 46.25 -63.10
C GLY A 60 18.79 45.54 -64.42
N LYS A 61 18.08 44.45 -64.75
CA LYS A 61 18.23 43.75 -66.04
C LYS A 61 17.91 44.66 -67.23
N HIS A 62 16.83 45.43 -67.15
CA HIS A 62 16.45 46.36 -68.22
C HIS A 62 17.52 47.43 -68.45
N ARG A 63 18.04 48.04 -67.38
CA ARG A 63 19.16 49.01 -67.46
C ARG A 63 20.37 48.39 -68.14
N LEU A 64 20.77 47.19 -67.73
CA LEU A 64 21.89 46.48 -68.34
C LEU A 64 21.68 46.23 -69.84
N HIS A 65 20.48 45.78 -70.25
CA HIS A 65 20.18 45.57 -71.67
C HIS A 65 20.25 46.86 -72.50
N VAL A 66 19.75 47.98 -71.95
CA VAL A 66 19.84 49.29 -72.60
C VAL A 66 21.29 49.75 -72.72
N GLU A 67 22.10 49.57 -71.68
CA GLU A 67 23.53 49.89 -71.72
C GLU A 67 24.29 49.07 -72.77
N LEU A 68 24.02 47.76 -72.84
CA LEU A 68 24.62 46.88 -73.84
C LEU A 68 24.23 47.30 -75.26
N GLN A 69 22.96 47.63 -75.50
CA GLN A 69 22.49 48.09 -76.81
C GLN A 69 23.13 49.44 -77.22
N GLN A 70 23.45 50.32 -76.27
CA GLN A 70 24.15 51.57 -76.56
C GLN A 70 25.66 51.36 -76.82
N GLN A 71 26.26 50.36 -76.17
CA GLN A 71 27.65 49.98 -76.39
C GLN A 71 27.85 49.20 -77.69
N GLU A 72 26.84 48.46 -78.14
CA GLU A 72 26.79 47.91 -79.49
C GLU A 72 26.88 49.07 -80.48
N ALA A 73 28.05 49.23 -81.11
CA ALA A 73 28.30 50.20 -82.16
C ALA A 73 27.59 49.77 -83.47
N PHE A 74 26.28 49.61 -83.41
CA PHE A 74 25.45 49.16 -84.52
C PHE A 74 25.51 50.17 -85.66
N GLN A 75 26.04 49.74 -86.79
CA GLN A 75 26.04 50.50 -88.03
C GLN A 75 24.90 50.00 -88.91
N MET A 76 24.05 50.93 -89.36
CA MET A 76 22.96 50.59 -90.27
C MET A 76 23.57 50.14 -91.61
N PRO A 77 23.14 48.99 -92.17
CA PRO A 77 23.57 48.58 -93.50
C PRO A 77 23.20 49.61 -94.56
N ASP A 78 24.18 50.01 -95.39
CA ASP A 78 23.97 50.97 -96.48
C ASP A 78 23.62 50.26 -97.80
N THR A 79 23.85 48.94 -97.88
CA THR A 79 23.53 48.12 -99.06
C THR A 79 22.56 46.98 -98.74
N VAL A 80 21.82 46.53 -99.76
CA VAL A 80 20.90 45.39 -99.65
C VAL A 80 21.64 44.09 -99.31
N GLN A 81 22.89 43.94 -99.75
CA GLN A 81 23.69 42.74 -99.51
C GLN A 81 24.13 42.65 -98.04
N GLU A 82 24.64 43.74 -97.46
CA GLU A 82 24.96 43.81 -96.02
C GLU A 82 23.73 43.60 -95.15
N LEU A 83 22.56 44.11 -95.57
CA LEU A 83 21.30 43.85 -94.89
C LEU A 83 20.91 42.37 -94.92
N GLN A 84 21.09 41.69 -96.06
CA GLN A 84 20.80 40.25 -96.18
C GLN A 84 21.73 39.41 -95.30
N GLU A 85 23.01 39.76 -95.22
CA GLU A 85 23.99 39.11 -94.34
C GLU A 85 23.63 39.31 -92.86
N LEU A 86 23.30 40.54 -92.45
CA LEU A 86 22.88 40.84 -91.08
C LEU A 86 21.59 40.10 -90.69
N VAL A 87 20.59 40.05 -91.58
CA VAL A 87 19.34 39.29 -91.34
C VAL A 87 19.63 37.79 -91.25
N GLY A 88 20.58 37.28 -92.01
CA GLY A 88 21.06 35.89 -91.90
C GLY A 88 21.65 35.61 -90.52
N GLN A 89 22.60 36.44 -90.09
CA GLN A 89 23.24 36.33 -88.77
C GLN A 89 22.23 36.43 -87.63
N LEU A 90 21.33 37.42 -87.64
CA LEU A 90 20.29 37.57 -86.62
C LEU A 90 19.34 36.37 -86.56
N ARG A 91 19.06 35.71 -87.69
CA ARG A 91 18.28 34.47 -87.72
C ARG A 91 19.05 33.30 -87.10
N GLU A 92 20.33 33.17 -87.40
CA GLU A 92 21.20 32.15 -86.81
C GLU A 92 21.32 32.34 -85.29
N ASP A 93 21.57 33.57 -84.84
CA ASP A 93 21.66 33.93 -83.43
C ASP A 93 20.33 33.69 -82.68
N LEU A 94 19.20 34.04 -83.30
CA LEU A 94 17.89 33.79 -82.71
C LEU A 94 17.62 32.29 -82.56
N VAL A 95 17.99 31.48 -83.55
CA VAL A 95 17.86 30.02 -83.48
C VAL A 95 18.78 29.44 -82.39
N ALA A 96 20.02 29.90 -82.32
CA ALA A 96 20.98 29.46 -81.30
C ALA A 96 20.52 29.84 -79.88
N SER A 97 20.07 31.08 -79.68
CA SER A 97 19.53 31.57 -78.41
C SER A 97 18.31 30.77 -77.98
N ARG A 98 17.36 30.53 -78.91
CA ARG A 98 16.16 29.73 -78.62
C ARG A 98 16.51 28.29 -78.25
N THR A 99 17.41 27.64 -78.99
CA THR A 99 17.85 26.27 -78.70
C THR A 99 18.50 26.16 -77.32
N SER A 100 19.35 27.14 -76.95
CA SER A 100 19.97 27.20 -75.63
C SER A 100 18.94 27.40 -74.52
N SER A 101 17.97 28.28 -74.73
CA SER A 101 16.86 28.52 -73.80
C SER A 101 16.02 27.25 -73.60
N ASP A 102 15.64 26.57 -74.68
CA ASP A 102 14.84 25.34 -74.63
C ASP A 102 15.58 24.24 -73.85
N HIS A 103 16.88 24.05 -74.10
CA HIS A 103 17.69 23.07 -73.37
C HIS A 103 17.81 23.41 -71.87
N MET A 104 18.00 24.68 -71.53
CA MET A 104 18.04 25.11 -70.13
C MET A 104 16.68 24.92 -69.45
N GLU A 105 15.58 25.22 -70.13
CA GLU A 105 14.22 25.00 -69.61
C GLU A 105 13.97 23.51 -69.34
N GLU A 106 14.34 22.62 -70.26
CA GLU A 106 14.24 21.17 -70.08
C GLU A 106 15.07 20.69 -68.88
N LYS A 107 16.30 21.18 -68.73
CA LYS A 107 17.17 20.86 -67.60
C LYS A 107 16.55 21.30 -66.27
N LEU A 108 16.04 22.52 -66.19
CA LEU A 108 15.38 23.04 -64.98
C LEU A 108 14.09 22.27 -64.67
N LYS A 109 13.31 21.89 -65.67
CA LYS A 109 12.13 21.03 -65.48
C LYS A 109 12.50 19.66 -64.92
N ALA A 110 13.56 19.04 -65.44
CA ALA A 110 14.05 17.76 -64.93
C ALA A 110 14.55 17.88 -63.48
N GLU A 111 15.26 18.96 -63.14
CA GLU A 111 15.72 19.23 -61.77
C GLU A 111 14.54 19.46 -60.81
N ILE A 112 13.52 20.22 -61.23
CA ILE A 112 12.30 20.42 -60.44
C ILE A 112 11.58 19.08 -60.17
N LEU A 113 11.48 18.20 -61.17
CA LEU A 113 10.86 16.89 -61.00
C LEU A 113 11.67 16.02 -60.04
N PHE A 114 12.99 15.97 -60.20
CA PHE A 114 13.88 15.24 -59.31
C PHE A 114 13.77 15.71 -57.86
N LEU A 115 13.80 17.03 -57.63
CA LEU A 115 13.66 17.61 -56.28
C LEU A 115 12.27 17.32 -55.68
N LYS A 116 11.21 17.31 -56.49
CA LYS A 116 9.87 16.93 -56.03
C LYS A 116 9.80 15.46 -55.61
N GLU A 117 10.37 14.56 -56.40
CA GLU A 117 10.45 13.14 -56.07
C GLU A 117 11.28 12.91 -54.80
N GLN A 118 12.39 13.63 -54.64
CA GLN A 118 13.20 13.59 -53.43
C GLN A 118 12.40 14.05 -52.20
N ILE A 119 11.74 15.21 -52.26
CA ILE A 119 10.92 15.72 -51.16
C ILE A 119 9.81 14.72 -50.82
N GLN A 120 9.16 14.13 -51.83
CA GLN A 120 8.11 13.13 -51.60
C GLN A 120 8.65 11.85 -50.92
N ALA A 121 9.83 11.38 -51.32
CA ALA A 121 10.47 10.23 -50.68
C ALA A 121 10.86 10.53 -49.23
N GLU A 122 11.44 11.71 -48.97
CA GLU A 122 11.78 12.18 -47.61
C GLU A 122 10.53 12.34 -46.75
N GLN A 123 9.43 12.86 -47.30
CA GLN A 123 8.14 12.98 -46.61
C GLN A 123 7.59 11.60 -46.22
N CYS A 124 7.61 10.62 -47.14
CA CYS A 124 7.16 9.26 -46.84
C CYS A 124 8.02 8.60 -45.75
N LEU A 125 9.35 8.79 -45.79
CA LEU A 125 10.25 8.30 -44.75
C LEU A 125 9.97 8.95 -43.39
N LYS A 126 9.71 10.25 -43.39
CA LYS A 126 9.34 11.00 -42.18
C LYS A 126 8.04 10.46 -41.57
N GLU A 127 6.99 10.30 -42.38
CA GLU A 127 5.68 9.78 -41.93
C GLU A 127 5.83 8.36 -41.33
N ASN A 128 6.57 7.47 -42.00
CA ASN A 128 6.85 6.12 -41.47
C ASN A 128 7.59 6.15 -40.12
N LEU A 129 8.53 7.08 -39.94
CA LEU A 129 9.25 7.24 -38.67
C LEU A 129 8.33 7.81 -37.58
N GLU A 130 7.48 8.78 -37.91
CA GLU A 130 6.48 9.33 -36.99
C GLU A 130 5.50 8.24 -36.52
N ASP A 131 5.02 7.39 -37.42
CA ASP A 131 4.16 6.25 -37.09
C ASP A 131 4.86 5.24 -36.17
N THR A 132 6.13 4.95 -36.44
CA THR A 132 6.93 4.04 -35.60
C THR A 132 7.11 4.60 -34.18
N LEU A 133 7.49 5.88 -34.07
CA LEU A 133 7.65 6.54 -32.77
C LEU A 133 6.32 6.65 -32.02
N GLN A 134 5.21 6.86 -32.74
CA GLN A 134 3.88 6.89 -32.15
C GLN A 134 3.50 5.53 -31.54
N LEU A 135 3.79 4.43 -32.23
CA LEU A 135 3.59 3.08 -31.70
C LEU A 135 4.47 2.80 -30.46
N GLU A 136 5.72 3.25 -30.45
CA GLU A 136 6.59 3.15 -29.27
C GLU A 136 6.04 3.95 -28.08
N ILE A 137 5.56 5.17 -28.31
CA ILE A 137 4.92 6.01 -27.28
C ILE A 137 3.68 5.31 -26.70
N GLU A 138 2.86 4.69 -27.54
CA GLU A 138 1.69 3.93 -27.10
C GLU A 138 2.08 2.70 -26.29
N GLY A 139 3.10 1.95 -26.73
CA GLY A 139 3.66 0.84 -25.96
C GLY A 139 4.17 1.25 -24.58
N TYR A 140 4.93 2.35 -24.48
CA TYR A 140 5.40 2.87 -23.20
C TYR A 140 4.25 3.34 -22.30
N LYS A 141 3.18 3.92 -22.85
CA LYS A 141 2.00 4.30 -22.06
C LYS A 141 1.29 3.08 -21.46
N GLU A 142 1.18 1.98 -22.22
CA GLU A 142 0.61 0.73 -21.72
C GLU A 142 1.47 0.11 -20.63
N GLU A 143 2.78 0.06 -20.82
CA GLU A 143 3.73 -0.40 -19.80
C GLU A 143 3.62 0.45 -18.52
N MET A 144 3.57 1.77 -18.64
CA MET A 144 3.39 2.67 -17.49
C MET A 144 2.09 2.40 -16.74
N ALA A 145 0.99 2.16 -17.46
CA ALA A 145 -0.29 1.80 -16.85
C ALA A 145 -0.20 0.46 -16.09
N SER A 146 0.47 -0.54 -16.68
CA SER A 146 0.73 -1.83 -16.03
C SER A 146 1.58 -1.66 -14.76
N PHE A 147 2.70 -0.92 -14.84
CA PHE A 147 3.54 -0.59 -13.68
C PHE A 147 2.78 0.14 -12.58
N SER A 148 1.92 1.10 -12.94
CA SER A 148 1.07 1.80 -11.98
C SER A 148 0.11 0.84 -11.27
N SER A 149 -0.50 -0.10 -12.00
CA SER A 149 -1.39 -1.11 -11.42
C SER A 149 -0.65 -2.06 -10.47
N LEU A 150 0.54 -2.52 -10.86
CA LEU A 150 1.39 -3.39 -10.05
C LEU A 150 1.88 -2.67 -8.78
N LYS A 151 2.23 -1.39 -8.89
CA LYS A 151 2.61 -0.56 -7.75
C LYS A 151 1.48 -0.47 -6.70
N THR A 152 0.24 -0.26 -7.15
CA THR A 152 -0.92 -0.26 -6.25
C THR A 152 -1.13 -1.61 -5.58
N GLN A 153 -0.97 -2.72 -6.31
CA GLN A 153 -1.08 -4.07 -5.74
C GLN A 153 0.03 -4.35 -4.71
N LEU A 154 1.27 -3.94 -4.99
CA LEU A 154 2.38 -4.08 -4.05
C LEU A 154 2.16 -3.28 -2.78
N GLU A 155 1.62 -2.06 -2.89
CA GLU A 155 1.30 -1.24 -1.72
C GLU A 155 0.20 -1.87 -0.86
N HIS A 156 -0.83 -2.45 -1.49
CA HIS A 156 -1.86 -3.20 -0.78
C HIS A 156 -1.26 -4.39 -0.01
N ILE A 157 -0.43 -5.21 -0.66
CA ILE A 157 0.23 -6.36 -0.03
C ILE A 157 1.14 -5.90 1.13
N ARG A 158 1.84 -4.76 0.97
CA ARG A 158 2.69 -4.19 2.02
C ARG A 158 1.88 -3.86 3.27
N VAL A 159 0.75 -3.17 3.10
CA VAL A 159 -0.16 -2.80 4.20
C VAL A 159 -0.74 -4.05 4.88
N GLU A 160 -1.18 -5.03 4.09
CA GLU A 160 -1.72 -6.29 4.64
C GLU A 160 -0.67 -7.07 5.44
N LYS A 161 0.57 -7.12 4.95
CA LYS A 161 1.70 -7.72 5.67
C LYS A 161 1.97 -7.01 7.00
N GLU A 162 1.96 -5.68 7.02
CA GLU A 162 2.13 -4.90 8.25
C GLU A 162 1.01 -5.20 9.26
N GLN A 163 -0.23 -5.29 8.82
CA GLN A 163 -1.37 -5.63 9.67
C GLN A 163 -1.28 -7.05 10.24
N LEU A 164 -0.88 -8.04 9.41
CA LEU A 164 -0.66 -9.41 9.86
C LEU A 164 0.51 -9.50 10.85
N GLN A 165 1.56 -8.71 10.64
CA GLN A 165 2.70 -8.66 11.54
C GLN A 165 2.33 -8.09 12.92
N ILE A 166 1.50 -7.05 12.96
CA ILE A 166 0.95 -6.51 14.22
C ILE A 166 0.12 -7.60 14.91
N SER A 167 -0.81 -8.22 14.19
CA SER A 167 -1.69 -9.28 14.74
C SER A 167 -0.89 -10.48 15.26
N LEU A 168 0.19 -10.86 14.58
CA LEU A 168 1.11 -11.92 15.02
C LEU A 168 1.82 -11.53 16.33
N SER A 169 2.27 -10.29 16.45
CA SER A 169 2.93 -9.82 17.67
C SER A 169 1.98 -9.80 18.88
N GLU A 170 0.72 -9.41 18.67
CA GLU A 170 -0.32 -9.40 19.71
C GLU A 170 -0.67 -10.82 20.17
N THR A 171 -0.87 -11.73 19.21
CA THR A 171 -1.16 -13.15 19.50
C THR A 171 0.01 -13.83 20.21
N THR A 172 1.25 -13.53 19.83
CA THR A 172 2.46 -14.02 20.52
C THR A 172 2.51 -13.52 21.96
N ALA A 173 2.29 -12.22 22.19
CA ALA A 173 2.27 -11.65 23.53
C ALA A 173 1.13 -12.23 24.41
N ALA A 174 -0.03 -12.52 23.81
CA ALA A 174 -1.14 -13.19 24.50
C ALA A 174 -0.78 -14.65 24.87
N LEU A 175 -0.09 -15.36 23.98
CA LEU A 175 0.39 -16.71 24.22
C LEU A 175 1.39 -16.75 25.38
N ASP A 176 2.36 -15.83 25.41
CA ASP A 176 3.34 -15.71 26.49
C ASP A 176 2.66 -15.47 27.85
N LYS A 177 1.65 -14.60 27.88
CA LYS A 177 0.82 -14.37 29.08
C LYS A 177 0.10 -15.66 29.52
N LEU A 178 -0.57 -16.35 28.60
CA LEU A 178 -1.24 -17.63 28.91
C LEU A 178 -0.25 -18.68 29.41
N GLN A 179 0.95 -18.74 28.84
CA GLN A 179 2.00 -19.65 29.27
C GLN A 179 2.48 -19.33 30.69
N SER A 180 2.64 -18.06 31.05
CA SER A 180 2.96 -17.65 32.42
C SER A 180 1.87 -18.04 33.43
N ILE A 181 0.59 -17.86 33.07
CA ILE A 181 -0.55 -18.25 33.90
C ILE A 181 -0.59 -19.77 34.06
N LYS A 182 -0.39 -20.52 32.96
CA LYS A 182 -0.33 -21.98 32.98
C LYS A 182 0.72 -22.47 33.97
N THR A 183 1.94 -21.96 33.90
CA THR A 183 3.03 -22.33 34.83
C THR A 183 2.67 -21.99 36.28
N SER A 184 2.06 -20.83 36.52
CA SER A 184 1.60 -20.44 37.86
C SER A 184 0.52 -21.39 38.41
N VAL A 185 -0.43 -21.81 37.58
CA VAL A 185 -1.50 -22.74 37.97
C VAL A 185 -0.94 -24.15 38.20
N GLU A 186 -0.03 -24.61 37.35
CA GLU A 186 0.67 -25.90 37.52
C GLU A 186 1.44 -25.93 38.85
N GLN A 187 2.11 -24.83 39.22
CA GLN A 187 2.80 -24.72 40.51
C GLN A 187 1.82 -24.73 41.68
N GLN A 188 0.73 -23.96 41.63
CA GLN A 188 -0.30 -23.97 42.67
C GLN A 188 -0.93 -25.36 42.84
N LEU A 189 -1.17 -26.07 41.74
CA LEU A 189 -1.72 -27.42 41.76
C LEU A 189 -0.75 -28.42 42.41
N LYS A 190 0.56 -28.27 42.15
CA LYS A 190 1.60 -29.04 42.81
C LYS A 190 1.62 -28.77 44.33
N ASP A 191 1.65 -27.50 44.74
CA ASP A 191 1.68 -27.12 46.16
C ASP A 191 0.43 -27.61 46.90
N LEU A 192 -0.75 -27.50 46.29
CA LEU A 192 -2.00 -28.04 46.82
C LEU A 192 -1.98 -29.57 46.92
N SER A 193 -1.40 -30.25 45.93
CA SER A 193 -1.25 -31.71 45.97
C SER A 193 -0.33 -32.14 47.12
N GLU A 194 0.80 -31.45 47.32
CA GLU A 194 1.71 -31.71 48.43
C GLU A 194 1.02 -31.47 49.78
N ALA A 195 0.32 -30.34 49.93
CA ALA A 195 -0.45 -30.03 51.13
C ALA A 195 -1.55 -31.07 51.42
N LYS A 196 -2.25 -31.55 50.37
CA LYS A 196 -3.25 -32.61 50.49
C LYS A 196 -2.63 -33.90 51.02
N THR A 197 -1.50 -34.34 50.46
CA THR A 197 -0.81 -35.56 50.93
C THR A 197 -0.32 -35.45 52.36
N ALA A 198 0.17 -34.27 52.78
CA ALA A 198 0.58 -34.01 54.15
C ALA A 198 -0.60 -34.10 55.13
N LEU A 199 -1.73 -33.48 54.79
CA LEU A 199 -2.95 -33.57 55.59
C LEU A 199 -3.51 -34.99 55.65
N GLU A 200 -3.50 -35.74 54.54
CA GLU A 200 -3.91 -37.14 54.52
C GLU A 200 -3.05 -38.00 55.45
N THR A 201 -1.73 -37.77 55.48
CA THR A 201 -0.79 -38.44 56.39
C THR A 201 -1.09 -38.07 57.85
N GLN A 202 -1.29 -36.78 58.14
CA GLN A 202 -1.63 -36.32 59.48
C GLN A 202 -2.96 -36.91 59.99
N VAL A 203 -3.96 -37.03 59.12
CA VAL A 203 -5.24 -37.67 59.44
C VAL A 203 -5.05 -39.15 59.78
N LEU A 204 -4.18 -39.86 59.05
CA LEU A 204 -3.84 -41.26 59.37
C LEU A 204 -3.14 -41.36 60.74
N ASP A 205 -2.16 -40.51 61.01
CA ASP A 205 -1.43 -40.49 62.28
C ASP A 205 -2.35 -40.20 63.48
N GLU A 206 -3.24 -39.21 63.37
CA GLU A 206 -4.21 -38.90 64.41
C GLU A 206 -5.24 -40.02 64.60
N LYS A 207 -5.63 -40.73 63.53
CA LYS A 207 -6.48 -41.91 63.63
C LYS A 207 -5.79 -43.06 64.36
N ASP A 208 -4.51 -43.32 64.06
CA ASP A 208 -3.70 -44.33 64.75
C ASP A 208 -3.49 -43.99 66.22
N LYS A 209 -3.29 -42.71 66.53
CA LYS A 209 -3.17 -42.22 67.90
C LYS A 209 -4.50 -42.33 68.67
N ALA A 210 -5.62 -41.97 68.04
CA ALA A 210 -6.95 -42.16 68.62
C ALA A 210 -7.22 -43.64 68.89
N GLN A 211 -6.84 -44.54 67.97
CA GLN A 211 -6.95 -45.99 68.17
C GLN A 211 -6.07 -46.49 69.32
N ARG A 212 -4.84 -45.98 69.45
CA ARG A 212 -3.96 -46.30 70.60
C ARG A 212 -4.57 -45.84 71.92
N LEU A 213 -5.02 -44.59 72.00
CA LEU A 213 -5.68 -44.05 73.19
C LEU A 213 -6.97 -44.81 73.53
N GLN A 214 -7.75 -45.23 72.53
CA GLN A 214 -8.91 -46.09 72.75
C GLN A 214 -8.50 -47.43 73.36
N THR A 215 -7.43 -48.04 72.84
CA THR A 215 -6.90 -49.31 73.38
C THR A 215 -6.40 -49.13 74.82
N GLU A 216 -5.67 -48.05 75.12
CA GLU A 216 -5.21 -47.72 76.47
C GLU A 216 -6.38 -47.47 77.42
N LEU A 217 -7.42 -46.77 76.96
CA LEU A 217 -8.64 -46.52 77.72
C LEU A 217 -9.37 -47.83 78.03
N ASP A 218 -9.54 -48.70 77.04
CA ASP A 218 -10.19 -50.01 77.22
C ASP A 218 -9.42 -50.88 78.23
N VAL A 219 -8.07 -50.88 78.16
CA VAL A 219 -7.21 -51.57 79.12
C VAL A 219 -7.34 -50.95 80.51
N SER A 220 -7.33 -49.62 80.62
CA SER A 220 -7.50 -48.93 81.91
C SER A 220 -8.88 -49.19 82.52
N GLU A 221 -9.94 -49.18 81.70
CA GLU A 221 -11.30 -49.49 82.13
C GLU A 221 -11.38 -50.94 82.61
N GLN A 222 -10.73 -51.88 81.90
CA GLN A 222 -10.64 -53.27 82.31
C GLN A 222 -9.89 -53.42 83.64
N VAL A 223 -8.73 -52.78 83.81
CA VAL A 223 -7.98 -52.78 85.07
C VAL A 223 -8.81 -52.17 86.20
N GLN A 224 -9.57 -51.11 85.95
CA GLN A 224 -10.45 -50.50 86.94
C GLN A 224 -11.59 -51.44 87.33
N LYS A 225 -12.24 -52.13 86.37
CA LYS A 225 -13.24 -53.17 86.64
C LYS A 225 -12.66 -54.29 87.48
N ASP A 226 -11.45 -54.75 87.15
CA ASP A 226 -10.74 -55.80 87.90
C ASP A 226 -10.41 -55.37 89.33
N PHE A 227 -9.99 -54.11 89.52
CA PHE A 227 -9.74 -53.54 90.85
C PHE A 227 -11.03 -53.45 91.69
N VAL A 228 -12.15 -53.06 91.07
CA VAL A 228 -13.47 -53.06 91.71
C VAL A 228 -13.87 -54.49 92.09
N LYS A 229 -13.77 -55.46 91.18
CA LYS A 229 -14.04 -56.89 91.46
C LYS A 229 -13.19 -57.42 92.61
N LEU A 230 -11.89 -57.13 92.60
CA LEU A 230 -10.96 -57.57 93.64
C LEU A 230 -11.26 -56.91 94.98
N SER A 231 -11.53 -55.60 95.02
CA SER A 231 -11.86 -54.87 96.25
C SER A 231 -13.19 -55.32 96.85
N GLN A 232 -14.23 -55.57 96.03
CA GLN A 232 -15.49 -56.17 96.47
C GLN A 232 -15.28 -57.57 97.03
N THR A 233 -14.49 -58.41 96.35
CA THR A 233 -14.15 -59.75 96.86
C THR A 233 -13.45 -59.66 98.20
N LEU A 234 -12.42 -58.81 98.32
CA LEU A 234 -11.71 -58.56 99.58
C LEU A 234 -12.66 -58.09 100.69
N GLN A 235 -13.61 -57.20 100.39
CA GLN A 235 -14.63 -56.76 101.36
C GLN A 235 -15.50 -57.92 101.84
N VAL A 236 -15.99 -58.78 100.93
CA VAL A 236 -16.76 -59.98 101.29
C VAL A 236 -15.94 -60.92 102.17
N GLN A 237 -14.67 -61.12 101.86
CA GLN A 237 -13.79 -62.00 102.65
C GLN A 237 -13.47 -61.42 104.03
N LEU A 238 -13.20 -60.11 104.12
CA LEU A 238 -13.00 -59.42 105.40
C LEU A 238 -14.26 -59.45 106.27
N GLU A 239 -15.45 -59.28 105.69
CA GLU A 239 -16.71 -59.38 106.41
C GLU A 239 -16.97 -60.82 106.89
N ARG A 240 -16.64 -61.83 106.07
CA ARG A 240 -16.67 -63.25 106.48
C ARG A 240 -15.71 -63.55 107.64
N ILE A 241 -14.51 -62.96 107.66
CA ILE A 241 -13.58 -63.06 108.79
C ILE A 241 -14.14 -62.36 110.03
N ARG A 242 -14.74 -61.17 109.88
CA ARG A 242 -15.36 -60.42 110.98
C ARG A 242 -16.50 -61.20 111.65
N GLN A 243 -17.28 -61.95 110.86
CA GLN A 243 -18.39 -62.78 111.32
C GLN A 243 -17.96 -64.18 111.78
N ALA A 244 -16.66 -64.52 111.73
CA ALA A 244 -16.18 -65.83 112.12
C ALA A 244 -16.06 -65.97 113.65
N GLU A 245 -16.81 -66.92 114.22
CA GLU A 245 -16.88 -67.17 115.67
C GLU A 245 -15.71 -68.04 116.23
N SER A 246 -14.75 -68.46 115.39
CA SER A 246 -13.57 -69.25 115.81
C SER A 246 -12.34 -69.10 114.90
N LEU A 247 -11.15 -69.29 115.49
CA LEU A 247 -9.85 -69.20 114.79
C LEU A 247 -9.67 -70.26 113.68
N GLU A 248 -10.28 -71.44 113.81
CA GLU A 248 -10.25 -72.49 112.78
C GLU A 248 -10.95 -72.05 111.48
N ARG A 249 -12.06 -71.31 111.62
CA ARG A 249 -12.89 -70.83 110.49
C ARG A 249 -12.20 -69.71 109.71
N ILE A 250 -11.45 -68.85 110.41
CA ILE A 250 -10.62 -67.79 109.82
C ILE A 250 -9.50 -68.41 108.95
N ARG A 251 -8.90 -69.52 109.41
CA ARG A 251 -7.81 -70.20 108.68
C ARG A 251 -8.28 -70.82 107.36
N ILE A 252 -9.52 -71.30 107.28
CA ILE A 252 -10.11 -71.82 106.03
C ILE A 252 -10.36 -70.69 105.03
N ILE A 253 -10.98 -69.59 105.46
CA ILE A 253 -11.25 -68.43 104.60
C ILE A 253 -9.95 -67.87 104.00
N LEU A 254 -8.88 -67.78 104.80
CA LEU A 254 -7.57 -67.30 104.34
C LEU A 254 -6.90 -68.24 103.32
N ASN A 255 -7.10 -69.56 103.44
CA ASN A 255 -6.55 -70.52 102.48
C ASN A 255 -7.29 -70.49 101.14
N ASP A 256 -8.62 -70.27 101.16
CA ASP A 256 -9.43 -70.10 99.94
C ASP A 256 -9.13 -68.78 99.21
N THR A 257 -8.48 -67.81 99.87
CA THR A 257 -8.11 -66.51 99.28
C THR A 257 -6.75 -66.46 98.56
N LYS A 258 -6.08 -67.59 98.32
CA LYS A 258 -4.87 -67.62 97.47
C LYS A 258 -5.22 -67.45 95.99
N LEU A 259 -5.54 -66.23 95.60
CA LEU A 259 -5.77 -65.85 94.21
C LEU A 259 -4.46 -65.72 93.46
N THR A 260 -4.33 -66.46 92.36
CA THR A 260 -3.21 -66.32 91.40
C THR A 260 -3.63 -65.59 90.13
N ASP A 261 -4.94 -65.49 89.86
CA ASP A 261 -5.51 -64.80 88.70
C ASP A 261 -6.85 -64.14 89.07
N ILE A 262 -7.08 -62.91 88.61
CA ILE A 262 -8.27 -62.09 88.92
C ILE A 262 -9.53 -62.63 88.22
N ASN A 263 -9.37 -63.38 87.12
CA ASN A 263 -10.47 -64.05 86.40
C ASN A 263 -11.08 -65.23 87.17
N GLN A 264 -10.44 -65.67 88.26
CA GLN A 264 -10.94 -66.73 89.15
C GLN A 264 -11.93 -66.20 90.19
N LEU A 265 -12.19 -64.89 90.18
CA LEU A 265 -13.21 -64.26 91.02
C LEU A 265 -14.60 -64.48 90.41
N PRO A 266 -15.61 -64.85 91.21
CA PRO A 266 -16.97 -65.01 90.71
C PRO A 266 -17.46 -63.68 90.12
N GLU A 267 -18.10 -63.73 88.96
CA GLU A 267 -18.83 -62.58 88.44
C GLU A 267 -19.92 -62.19 89.45
N THR A 268 -19.94 -60.92 89.81
CA THR A 268 -20.96 -60.32 90.66
C THR A 268 -22.10 -59.81 89.82
#